data_AF-A0AAW9TUS6-F1
#
_entry.id   AF-A0AAW9TUS6-F1
#
_cell.length_a   1.000
_cell.length_b   1.000
_cell.length_c   1.000
_cell.angle_alpha   90.00
_cell.angle_beta   90.00
_cell.angle_gamma   90.00
#
_symmetry.space_group_name_H-M   'P 1'
#
loop_
_entity.id
_entity.type
_entity.pdbx_description
1 polymer ?
#
loop_
_entity_poly.entity_id
_entity_poly.type
_entity_poly.pdbx_seq_one_letter_code
_entity_poly.pdbx_strand_id
1 'polypeptide(L)'
;MPNIPVQAAAKGLSERHTAVAEAMLTLEEQVTELEAMSRIMADLLEEVLSSNREKEGEYFRILVSRYDMENISFAWNNVTSRAVKLADRYYDACRGEIGQ
;
A
#
# COMPACT_ATOMS: atom_id res chain seq x y z
N MET A 1 4.44 -12.10 -11.88
CA MET A 1 4.27 -13.56 -12.07
C MET A 1 4.33 -14.19 -10.69
N PRO A 2 3.32 -14.97 -10.26
CA PRO A 2 3.35 -15.63 -8.96
C PRO A 2 4.53 -16.59 -8.88
N ASN A 3 5.21 -16.64 -7.73
CA ASN A 3 6.43 -17.39 -7.54
C ASN A 3 6.12 -18.90 -7.54
N ILE A 4 6.46 -19.58 -8.64
CA ILE A 4 6.20 -21.01 -8.93
C ILE A 4 6.57 -21.97 -7.77
N PRO A 5 7.64 -21.75 -6.97
CA PRO A 5 7.98 -22.62 -5.86
C PRO A 5 6.92 -22.65 -4.74
N VAL A 6 6.19 -21.54 -4.52
CA VAL A 6 5.19 -21.43 -3.45
C VAL A 6 3.93 -22.23 -3.81
N GLN A 7 3.54 -22.24 -5.08
CA GLN A 7 2.40 -23.02 -5.57
C GLN A 7 2.66 -24.54 -5.51
N ALA A 8 3.92 -24.97 -5.70
CA ALA A 8 4.29 -26.39 -5.60
C ALA A 8 4.29 -26.89 -4.14
N ALA A 9 4.67 -26.05 -3.18
CA ALA A 9 4.67 -26.41 -1.76
C ALA A 9 3.26 -26.60 -1.18
N ALA A 10 2.27 -25.83 -1.65
CA ALA A 10 0.88 -25.91 -1.17
C ALA A 10 0.18 -27.26 -1.44
N LYS A 11 0.63 -28.03 -2.45
CA LYS A 11 0.01 -29.31 -2.86
C LYS A 11 0.31 -30.52 -1.97
N GLY A 12 1.29 -30.43 -1.07
CA GLY A 12 1.72 -31.54 -0.19
C GLY A 12 1.52 -31.28 1.31
N LEU A 13 0.82 -30.21 1.66
CA LEU A 13 0.68 -29.72 3.03
C LEU A 13 -0.66 -30.14 3.62
N SER A 14 -0.74 -30.38 4.93
CA SER A 14 -2.03 -30.60 5.61
C SER A 14 -2.96 -29.40 5.35
N GLU A 15 -4.28 -29.56 5.38
CA GLU A 15 -5.26 -28.47 5.11
C GLU A 15 -4.93 -27.15 5.84
N ARG A 16 -4.48 -27.23 7.10
CA ARG A 16 -4.03 -26.06 7.89
C ARG A 16 -2.84 -25.33 7.26
N HIS A 17 -1.87 -26.07 6.77
CA HIS A 17 -0.67 -25.51 6.13
C HIS A 17 -0.98 -24.95 4.75
N THR A 18 -1.92 -25.53 4.00
CA THR A 18 -2.43 -24.96 2.74
C THR A 18 -3.16 -23.63 2.99
N ALA A 19 -4.04 -23.57 3.99
CA ALA A 19 -4.74 -22.35 4.38
C ALA A 19 -3.77 -21.23 4.81
N VAL A 20 -2.71 -21.58 5.55
CA VAL A 20 -1.65 -20.62 5.91
C VAL A 20 -0.91 -20.13 4.67
N ALA A 21 -0.57 -21.02 3.73
CA ALA A 21 0.11 -20.63 2.50
C ALA A 21 -0.74 -19.68 1.63
N GLU A 22 -2.05 -19.94 1.50
CA GLU A 22 -2.99 -19.06 0.78
C GLU A 22 -3.15 -17.70 1.46
N ALA A 23 -3.21 -17.67 2.80
CA ALA A 23 -3.26 -16.42 3.56
C ALA A 23 -1.96 -15.60 3.38
N MET A 24 -0.79 -16.26 3.36
CA MET A 24 0.49 -15.59 3.10
C MET A 24 0.58 -15.03 1.68
N LEU A 25 0.11 -15.75 0.67
CA LEU A 25 0.04 -15.25 -0.71
C LEU A 25 -0.88 -14.04 -0.84
N THR A 26 -2.03 -14.07 -0.16
CA THR A 26 -2.97 -12.94 -0.14
C THR A 26 -2.34 -11.72 0.53
N LEU A 27 -1.62 -11.93 1.64
CA LEU A 27 -0.92 -10.86 2.34
C LEU A 27 0.22 -10.27 1.47
N GLU A 28 0.98 -11.12 0.78
CA GLU A 28 2.04 -10.70 -0.16
C GLU A 28 1.47 -9.80 -1.26
N GLU A 29 0.34 -10.18 -1.86
CA GLU A 29 -0.33 -9.37 -2.88
C GLU A 29 -0.76 -8.00 -2.33
N GLN A 30 -1.38 -7.97 -1.16
CA GLN A 30 -1.83 -6.73 -0.50
C GLN A 30 -0.67 -5.80 -0.13
N VAL A 31 0.43 -6.36 0.38
CA VAL A 31 1.64 -5.59 0.72
C VAL A 31 2.29 -5.03 -0.56
N THR A 32 2.41 -5.86 -1.60
CA THR A 32 3.00 -5.45 -2.87
C THR A 32 2.18 -4.33 -3.54
N GLU A 33 0.85 -4.44 -3.52
CA GLU A 33 -0.04 -3.39 -4.02
C GLU A 33 0.12 -2.10 -3.23
N LEU A 34 0.12 -2.17 -1.90
CA LEU A 34 0.27 -1.00 -1.03
C LEU A 34 1.64 -0.32 -1.22
N GLU A 35 2.70 -1.11 -1.40
CA GLU A 35 4.04 -0.60 -1.71
C GLU A 35 4.04 0.16 -3.03
N ALA A 36 3.49 -0.43 -4.09
CA ALA A 36 3.42 0.19 -5.41
C ALA A 36 2.65 1.52 -5.37
N MET A 37 1.53 1.56 -4.66
CA MET A 37 0.76 2.79 -4.48
C MET A 37 1.51 3.84 -3.67
N SER A 38 2.22 3.43 -2.61
CA SER A 38 3.01 4.34 -1.77
C SER A 38 4.13 4.99 -2.59
N ARG A 39 4.76 4.24 -3.51
CA ARG A 39 5.74 4.77 -4.45
C ARG A 39 5.12 5.78 -5.41
N ILE A 40 3.99 5.44 -6.05
CA ILE A 40 3.27 6.38 -6.93
C ILE A 40 2.89 7.66 -6.20
N MET A 41 2.42 7.55 -4.96
CA MET A 41 2.05 8.71 -4.14
C MET A 41 3.26 9.57 -3.78
N ALA A 42 4.41 8.96 -3.51
CA ALA A 42 5.67 9.67 -3.29
C ALA A 42 6.15 10.38 -4.56
N ASP A 43 6.06 9.73 -5.72
CA ASP A 43 6.43 10.31 -7.02
C ASP A 43 5.55 11.51 -7.35
N LEU A 44 4.22 11.41 -7.15
CA LEU A 44 3.27 12.52 -7.32
C LEU A 44 3.59 13.68 -6.38
N LEU A 45 3.93 13.39 -5.13
CA LEU A 45 4.31 14.42 -4.17
C LEU A 45 5.62 15.11 -4.59
N GLU A 46 6.63 14.36 -5.00
CA GLU A 46 7.91 14.91 -5.46
C GLU A 46 7.73 15.77 -6.71
N GLU A 47 6.91 15.33 -7.66
CA GLU A 47 6.58 16.08 -8.87
C GLU A 47 5.95 17.43 -8.53
N VAL A 48 4.93 17.44 -7.68
CA VAL A 48 4.21 18.66 -7.27
C VAL A 48 5.08 19.58 -6.44
N LEU A 49 5.91 19.03 -5.56
CA LEU A 49 6.81 19.86 -4.77
C LEU A 49 7.88 20.47 -5.67
N SER A 50 8.42 19.73 -6.64
CA SER A 50 9.53 20.17 -7.50
C SER A 50 9.11 21.14 -8.61
N SER A 51 7.85 21.12 -9.02
CA SER A 51 7.30 22.06 -9.99
C SER A 51 6.80 23.33 -9.28
N ASN A 52 7.35 24.50 -9.64
CA ASN A 52 7.00 25.83 -9.07
C ASN A 52 7.51 26.12 -7.64
N ARG A 53 8.80 25.86 -7.38
CA ARG A 53 9.48 26.39 -6.19
C ARG A 53 10.03 27.79 -6.47
N GLU A 54 9.50 28.81 -5.80
CA GLU A 54 10.17 30.10 -5.67
C GLU A 54 10.87 30.19 -4.31
N LYS A 55 12.14 30.59 -4.31
CA LYS A 55 12.91 30.78 -3.09
C LYS A 55 12.61 32.17 -2.52
N GLU A 56 12.04 32.21 -1.33
CA GLU A 56 11.73 33.44 -0.59
C GLU A 56 12.54 33.44 0.71
N GLY A 57 13.75 34.01 0.66
CA GLY A 57 14.70 33.96 1.78
C GLY A 57 15.23 32.54 2.01
N GLU A 58 15.02 32.00 3.22
CA GLU A 58 15.37 30.61 3.58
C GLU A 58 14.25 29.60 3.31
N TYR A 59 13.09 30.07 2.84
CA TYR A 59 11.92 29.23 2.61
C TYR A 59 11.67 29.01 1.11
N PHE A 60 11.02 27.88 0.80
CA PHE A 60 10.44 27.66 -0.52
C PHE A 60 8.94 27.92 -0.44
N ARG A 61 8.45 28.80 -1.31
CA ARG A 61 7.03 28.94 -1.58
C ARG A 61 6.70 28.06 -2.77
N ILE A 62 5.76 27.14 -2.58
CA ILE A 62 5.34 26.19 -3.60
C ILE A 62 3.92 26.55 -4.00
N LEU A 63 3.72 26.88 -5.28
CA LEU A 63 2.40 27.12 -5.84
C LEU A 63 1.86 25.81 -6.41
N VAL A 64 0.90 25.21 -5.71
CA VAL A 64 0.26 23.96 -6.14
C VAL A 64 -1.09 24.28 -6.78
N SER A 65 -1.36 23.71 -7.95
CA SER A 65 -2.67 23.87 -8.57
C SER A 65 -3.74 23.12 -7.76
N ARG A 66 -5.00 23.57 -7.87
CA ARG A 66 -6.11 22.86 -7.21
C ARG A 66 -6.19 21.39 -7.65
N TYR A 67 -5.97 21.14 -8.95
CA TYR A 67 -6.00 19.79 -9.53
C TYR A 67 -4.92 18.90 -8.91
N ASP A 68 -3.70 19.40 -8.77
CA ASP A 68 -2.59 18.65 -8.18
C ASP A 68 -2.81 18.36 -6.69
N MET A 69 -3.35 19.34 -5.94
CA MET A 69 -3.75 19.10 -4.54
C MET A 69 -4.83 18.04 -4.41
N GLU A 70 -5.85 18.06 -5.27
CA GLU A 70 -6.93 17.07 -5.26
C GLU A 70 -6.38 15.66 -5.57
N ASN A 71 -5.47 15.54 -6.53
CA ASN A 71 -4.83 14.27 -6.88
C ASN A 71 -3.94 13.71 -5.77
N ILE A 72 -3.09 14.54 -5.16
CA ILE A 72 -2.26 14.09 -4.02
C ILE A 72 -3.13 13.69 -2.85
N SER A 73 -4.16 14.48 -2.53
CA SER A 73 -5.09 14.17 -1.45
C SER A 73 -5.80 12.85 -1.71
N PHE A 74 -6.25 12.60 -2.94
CA PHE A 74 -6.85 11.33 -3.32
C PHE A 74 -5.86 10.15 -3.16
N ALA A 75 -4.65 10.28 -3.69
CA ALA A 75 -3.62 9.25 -3.60
C ALA A 75 -3.27 8.93 -2.12
N TRP A 76 -3.05 9.96 -1.31
CA TRP A 76 -2.79 9.85 0.13
C TRP A 76 -3.91 9.11 0.86
N ASN A 77 -5.17 9.52 0.63
CA ASN A 77 -6.32 8.90 1.29
C ASN A 77 -6.49 7.44 0.87
N ASN A 78 -6.19 7.10 -0.39
CA ASN A 78 -6.29 5.73 -0.88
C ASN A 78 -5.24 4.81 -0.25
N VAL A 79 -3.97 5.23 -0.24
CA VAL A 79 -2.87 4.51 0.43
C VAL A 79 -3.17 4.33 1.91
N THR A 80 -3.55 5.41 2.59
CA THR A 80 -3.86 5.39 4.04
C THR A 80 -5.02 4.45 4.34
N SER A 81 -6.12 4.53 3.60
CA SER A 81 -7.28 3.66 3.81
C SER A 81 -6.94 2.18 3.64
N ARG A 82 -6.12 1.84 2.63
CA ARG A 82 -5.70 0.45 2.38
C ARG A 82 -4.73 -0.05 3.46
N ALA A 83 -3.79 0.78 3.89
CA ALA A 83 -2.87 0.47 4.99
C ALA A 83 -3.62 0.20 6.31
N VAL A 84 -4.58 1.06 6.66
CA VAL A 84 -5.41 0.89 7.85
C VAL A 84 -6.22 -0.41 7.79
N LYS A 85 -6.92 -0.67 6.68
CA LYS A 85 -7.69 -1.91 6.50
C LYS A 85 -6.82 -3.17 6.59
N LEU A 86 -5.60 -3.12 6.07
CA LEU A 86 -4.66 -4.23 6.16
C LEU A 86 -4.22 -4.47 7.62
N ALA A 87 -3.91 -3.40 8.35
CA ALA A 87 -3.56 -3.47 9.76
C ALA A 87 -4.74 -4.01 10.60
N ASP A 88 -5.96 -3.53 10.37
CA ASP A 88 -7.16 -3.98 11.07
C ASP A 88 -7.36 -5.49 10.87
N ARG A 89 -7.34 -5.96 9.61
CA ARG A 89 -7.47 -7.39 9.27
C ARG A 89 -6.38 -8.24 9.91
N TYR A 90 -5.16 -7.73 9.96
CA TYR A 90 -4.04 -8.43 10.62
C TYR A 90 -4.31 -8.59 12.12
N TYR A 91 -4.69 -7.51 12.79
CA TYR A 91 -4.96 -7.55 14.23
C TYR A 91 -6.21 -8.38 14.57
N ASP A 92 -7.25 -8.32 13.75
CA ASP A 92 -8.44 -9.18 13.84
C ASP A 92 -8.06 -10.66 13.74
N ALA A 93 -7.23 -11.01 12.75
CA ALA A 93 -6.71 -12.37 12.59
C ALA A 93 -5.87 -12.82 13.81
N CYS A 94 -5.04 -11.94 14.37
CA CYS A 94 -4.28 -12.23 15.59
C CYS A 94 -5.17 -12.45 16.83
N ARG A 95 -6.32 -11.77 16.90
CA ARG A 95 -7.31 -11.95 17.98
C ARG A 95 -8.21 -13.18 17.77
N GLY A 96 -8.15 -13.83 16.62
CA GLY A 96 -9.10 -14.89 16.24
C GLY A 96 -10.47 -14.36 15.86
N GLU A 97 -10.59 -13.05 15.65
CA GLU A 97 -11.78 -12.34 15.19
C GLU A 97 -11.78 -12.32 13.66
N ILE A 98 -11.69 -13.49 13.01
CA ILE A 98 -11.79 -13.54 11.55
C ILE A 98 -13.25 -13.17 11.21
N GLY A 99 -13.45 -11.95 10.70
CA GLY A 99 -14.75 -11.43 10.31
C GLY A 99 -15.51 -12.41 9.42
N GLN A 100 -16.77 -12.65 9.79
CA GLN A 100 -17.77 -13.39 9.00
C GLN A 100 -18.02 -12.73 7.65
#